data_AF-M1CRK9-F1
#
_entry.id   AF-M1CRK9-F1
#
_cell.length_a   1.000
_cell.length_b   1.000
_cell.length_c   1.000
_cell.angle_alpha   90.00
_cell.angle_beta   90.00
_cell.angle_gamma   90.00
#
_symmetry.space_group_name_H-M   'P 1'
#
loop_
_entity.id
_entity.type
_entity.pdbx_description
1 polymer ?
#
loop_
_entity_poly.entity_id
_entity_poly.type
_entity_poly.pdbx_seq_one_letter_code
_entity_poly.pdbx_strand_id
1 'polypeptide(L)'
;MDFQSDLTREISPQRKLGRGKIEIKRIENTTNRQVTFCKRRNGLLKKAYELSVLCDAEVALVVFSSRGRLYEYANNSVKATIERYKKACSDSSNTGSVSEANAQYYQQEASKLRAQIGNLQNQNRNMLGESLGSMNSKELKSLEQKIEKGISKIRSKKNELLFAEIEYMQKRVSHSTIFHLVNFHFKLIDPFSVI
;
A
#
# COMPACT_ATOMS: atom_id res chain seq x y z
N MET A 1 -30.03 -48.13 64.69
CA MET A 1 -28.97 -48.63 63.79
C MET A 1 -28.81 -47.61 62.67
N ASP A 2 -27.94 -46.64 62.91
CA ASP A 2 -26.78 -46.29 62.06
C ASP A 2 -26.63 -47.12 60.76
N PHE A 3 -26.21 -46.61 59.59
CA PHE A 3 -25.29 -45.49 59.29
C PHE A 3 -25.26 -45.25 57.75
N GLN A 4 -25.11 -43.98 57.34
CA GLN A 4 -24.38 -43.43 56.15
C GLN A 4 -24.57 -44.04 54.72
N SER A 5 -24.64 -43.28 53.62
CA SER A 5 -24.08 -41.96 53.31
C SER A 5 -24.78 -41.37 52.08
N ASP A 6 -25.47 -40.25 52.24
CA ASP A 6 -25.86 -39.39 51.11
C ASP A 6 -24.85 -38.25 51.05
N LEU A 7 -24.03 -38.26 49.99
CA LEU A 7 -22.95 -37.32 49.77
C LEU A 7 -23.58 -35.95 49.41
N THR A 8 -23.61 -35.05 50.38
CA THR A 8 -23.96 -33.64 50.20
C THR A 8 -23.02 -32.98 49.18
N ARG A 9 -23.49 -32.84 47.93
CA ARG A 9 -22.96 -31.82 47.01
C ARG A 9 -23.45 -30.47 47.51
N GLU A 10 -22.57 -29.74 48.19
CA GLU A 10 -22.76 -28.32 48.47
C GLU A 10 -22.98 -27.55 47.16
N ILE A 11 -24.24 -27.25 46.85
CA ILE A 11 -24.59 -26.23 45.86
C ILE A 11 -24.41 -24.88 46.56
N SER A 12 -23.21 -24.34 46.47
CA SER A 12 -22.95 -22.96 46.83
C SER A 12 -23.69 -22.05 45.85
N PRO A 13 -24.55 -21.11 46.31
CA PRO A 13 -25.23 -20.19 45.42
C PRO A 13 -24.19 -19.16 44.95
N GLN A 14 -23.68 -19.31 43.72
CA GLN A 14 -22.93 -18.25 43.06
C GLN A 14 -23.86 -17.05 42.84
N ARG A 15 -23.93 -16.17 43.84
CA ARG A 15 -24.48 -14.83 43.69
C ARG A 15 -23.71 -14.18 42.54
N LYS A 16 -24.40 -13.90 41.43
CA LYS A 16 -23.85 -13.09 40.34
C LYS A 16 -23.38 -11.77 40.94
N LEU A 17 -22.06 -11.58 41.07
CA LEU A 17 -21.52 -10.30 41.49
C LEU A 17 -22.07 -9.21 40.56
N GLY A 18 -22.70 -8.20 41.14
CA GLY A 18 -23.23 -7.06 40.40
C GLY A 18 -22.14 -6.32 39.63
N ARG A 19 -22.54 -5.32 38.85
CA ARG A 19 -21.61 -4.49 38.07
C ARG A 19 -20.72 -3.66 39.01
N GLY A 20 -19.50 -4.15 39.30
CA GLY A 20 -18.52 -3.43 40.12
C GLY A 20 -18.07 -2.11 39.47
N LYS A 21 -17.78 -1.10 40.30
CA LYS A 21 -17.15 0.15 39.87
C LYS A 21 -15.72 -0.15 39.39
N ILE A 22 -15.31 0.46 38.28
CA ILE A 22 -13.95 0.37 37.74
C ILE A 22 -13.35 1.77 37.60
N GLU A 23 -12.04 1.90 37.73
CA GLU A 23 -11.32 3.15 37.47
C GLU A 23 -11.33 3.50 35.97
N ILE A 24 -11.36 4.80 35.64
CA ILE A 24 -11.27 5.28 34.25
C ILE A 24 -9.79 5.37 33.86
N LYS A 25 -9.23 4.21 33.52
CA LYS A 25 -7.89 4.05 32.93
C LYS A 25 -7.89 2.92 31.91
N ARG A 26 -6.81 2.76 31.14
CA ARG A 26 -6.66 1.63 30.21
C ARG A 26 -6.75 0.31 31.00
N ILE A 27 -7.60 -0.62 30.54
CA ILE A 27 -7.70 -1.96 31.13
C ILE A 27 -6.52 -2.77 30.60
N GLU A 28 -5.61 -3.19 31.47
CA GLU A 28 -4.39 -3.91 31.05
C GLU A 28 -4.68 -5.32 30.54
N ASN A 29 -5.53 -6.07 31.26
CA ASN A 29 -5.94 -7.41 30.85
C ASN A 29 -6.67 -7.38 29.50
N THR A 30 -6.10 -8.05 28.50
CA THR A 30 -6.55 -8.07 27.10
C THR A 30 -7.97 -8.63 26.95
N THR A 31 -8.29 -9.73 27.64
CA THR A 31 -9.61 -10.38 27.60
C THR A 31 -10.68 -9.48 28.21
N ASN A 32 -10.42 -8.93 29.40
CA ASN A 32 -11.35 -8.00 30.06
C ASN A 32 -11.54 -6.72 29.25
N ARG A 33 -10.47 -6.21 28.63
CA ARG A 33 -10.52 -5.05 27.73
C ARG A 33 -11.38 -5.35 26.51
N GLN A 34 -11.25 -6.51 25.89
CA GLN A 34 -12.05 -6.91 24.73
C GLN A 34 -13.54 -7.05 25.08
N VAL A 35 -13.86 -7.74 26.17
CA VAL A 35 -15.25 -7.90 26.64
C VAL A 35 -15.87 -6.54 26.98
N THR A 36 -15.11 -5.69 27.68
CA THR A 36 -15.55 -4.34 28.05
C THR A 36 -15.74 -3.46 26.82
N PHE A 37 -14.83 -3.51 25.85
CA PHE A 37 -14.97 -2.79 24.58
C PHE A 37 -16.25 -3.19 23.87
N CYS A 38 -16.52 -4.48 23.70
CA CYS A 38 -17.75 -4.96 23.06
C CYS A 38 -19.01 -4.44 23.77
N LYS A 39 -19.04 -4.52 25.11
CA LYS A 39 -20.18 -4.04 25.91
C LYS A 39 -20.36 -2.52 25.85
N ARG A 40 -19.28 -1.76 26.06
CA ARG A 40 -19.34 -0.28 26.07
C ARG A 40 -19.61 0.29 24.68
N ARG A 41 -18.98 -0.25 23.63
CA ARG A 41 -19.25 0.14 22.25
C ARG A 41 -20.73 -0.06 21.92
N ASN A 42 -21.29 -1.23 22.22
CA ASN A 42 -22.71 -1.48 21.97
C ASN A 42 -23.62 -0.55 22.79
N GLY A 43 -23.28 -0.30 24.05
CA GLY A 43 -24.02 0.67 24.88
C GLY A 43 -23.96 2.09 24.33
N LEU A 44 -22.80 2.52 23.84
CA LEU A 44 -22.60 3.84 23.24
C LEU A 44 -23.37 3.99 21.92
N LEU A 45 -23.33 2.97 21.05
CA LEU A 45 -24.12 2.93 19.82
C LEU A 45 -25.62 3.05 20.10
N LYS A 46 -26.12 2.33 21.11
CA LYS A 46 -27.52 2.45 21.55
C LYS A 46 -27.86 3.85 22.03
N LYS A 47 -26.98 4.49 22.80
CA LYS A 47 -27.20 5.85 23.28
C LYS A 47 -27.17 6.88 22.15
N ALA A 48 -26.27 6.74 21.19
CA ALA A 48 -26.24 7.58 19.99
C ALA A 48 -27.54 7.45 19.19
N TYR A 49 -28.04 6.21 19.01
CA TYR A 49 -29.34 5.95 18.38
C TYR A 49 -30.50 6.59 19.13
N GLU A 50 -30.62 6.34 20.45
CA GLU A 50 -31.66 6.93 21.29
C GLU A 50 -31.68 8.46 21.18
N LEU A 51 -30.52 9.11 21.26
CA LEU A 51 -30.40 10.55 21.13
C LEU A 51 -30.87 11.06 19.77
N SER A 52 -30.44 10.40 18.69
CA SER A 52 -30.83 10.81 17.33
C SER A 52 -32.33 10.74 17.10
N VAL A 53 -33.00 9.70 17.62
CA VAL A 53 -34.44 9.49 17.43
C VAL A 53 -35.27 10.37 18.36
N LEU A 54 -34.90 10.47 19.64
CA LEU A 54 -35.69 11.20 20.63
C LEU A 54 -35.65 12.72 20.43
N CYS A 55 -34.54 13.23 19.89
CA CYS A 55 -34.32 14.67 19.77
C CYS A 55 -34.21 15.16 18.32
N ASP A 56 -34.47 14.28 17.34
CA ASP A 56 -34.25 14.56 15.91
C ASP A 56 -32.86 15.16 15.62
N ALA A 57 -31.86 14.66 16.34
CA ALA A 57 -30.49 15.17 16.28
C ALA A 57 -29.69 14.39 15.23
N GLU A 58 -28.94 15.10 14.38
CA GLU A 58 -27.96 14.46 13.52
C GLU A 58 -26.76 13.98 14.34
N VAL A 59 -26.54 12.66 14.36
CA VAL A 59 -25.51 12.03 15.18
C VAL A 59 -24.72 11.06 14.32
N ALA A 60 -23.40 11.18 14.35
CA ALA A 60 -22.47 10.20 13.80
C ALA A 60 -21.46 9.77 14.87
N LEU A 61 -21.21 8.47 14.96
CA LEU A 61 -20.25 7.85 15.87
C LEU A 61 -19.32 6.92 15.10
N VAL A 62 -18.02 7.08 15.29
CA VAL A 62 -16.98 6.25 14.68
C VAL A 62 -16.06 5.70 15.77
N VAL A 63 -15.86 4.38 15.80
CA VAL A 63 -15.03 3.69 16.79
C VAL A 63 -14.10 2.70 16.10
N PHE A 64 -12.79 2.90 16.24
CA PHE A 64 -11.78 1.93 15.87
C PHE A 64 -11.36 1.09 17.08
N SER A 65 -11.38 -0.22 16.94
CA SER A 65 -10.73 -1.11 17.91
C SER A 65 -9.21 -1.04 17.79
N SER A 66 -8.49 -1.51 18.81
CA SER A 66 -7.02 -1.61 18.77
C SER A 66 -6.49 -2.55 17.68
N ARG A 67 -7.35 -3.36 17.05
CA ARG A 67 -7.02 -4.22 15.91
C ARG A 67 -7.37 -3.58 14.55
N GLY A 68 -7.72 -2.29 14.53
CA GLY A 68 -8.10 -1.56 13.33
C GLY A 68 -9.52 -1.81 12.81
N ARG A 69 -10.33 -2.66 13.47
CA ARG A 69 -11.74 -2.87 13.06
C ARG A 69 -12.57 -1.61 13.33
N LEU A 70 -13.25 -1.15 12.28
CA LEU A 70 -14.21 -0.05 12.29
C LEU A 70 -15.58 -0.51 12.80
N TYR A 71 -16.19 0.31 13.65
CA TYR A 71 -17.58 0.22 14.07
C TYR A 71 -18.17 1.62 14.03
N GLU A 72 -19.32 1.79 13.39
CA GLU A 72 -19.91 3.10 13.19
C GLU A 72 -21.43 3.09 13.33
N TYR A 73 -21.99 4.27 13.56
CA TYR A 73 -23.42 4.55 13.52
C TYR A 73 -23.62 5.97 12.98
N ALA A 74 -24.62 6.14 12.13
CA ALA A 74 -25.15 7.44 11.74
C ALA A 74 -26.64 7.28 11.43
N ASN A 75 -27.45 8.31 11.71
CA ASN A 75 -28.85 8.34 11.31
C ASN A 75 -29.03 8.61 9.80
N ASN A 76 -28.06 9.25 9.15
CA ASN A 76 -28.02 9.44 7.71
C ASN A 76 -26.75 8.85 7.09
N SER A 77 -25.64 9.59 7.10
CA SER A 77 -24.36 9.12 6.58
C SER A 77 -23.22 9.74 7.36
N VAL A 78 -22.29 8.90 7.81
CA VAL A 78 -21.06 9.35 8.49
C VAL A 78 -20.32 10.38 7.63
N LYS A 79 -20.24 10.15 6.31
CA LYS A 79 -19.60 11.07 5.38
C LYS A 79 -20.31 12.43 5.34
N ALA A 80 -21.65 12.42 5.21
CA ALA A 80 -22.44 13.65 5.16
C ALA A 80 -22.32 14.46 6.46
N THR A 81 -22.38 13.80 7.63
CA THR A 81 -22.21 14.47 8.93
C THR A 81 -20.81 15.05 9.10
N ILE A 82 -19.76 14.35 8.66
CA ILE A 82 -18.39 14.87 8.66
C ILE A 82 -18.25 16.07 7.71
N GLU A 83 -18.87 16.04 6.53
CA GLU A 83 -18.87 17.16 5.59
C GLU A 83 -19.60 18.38 6.18
N ARG A 84 -20.75 18.17 6.82
CA ARG A 84 -21.48 19.23 7.54
C ARG A 84 -20.64 19.82 8.67
N TYR A 85 -19.96 18.99 9.46
CA TYR A 85 -19.04 19.43 10.51
C TYR A 85 -17.90 20.30 9.94
N LYS A 86 -17.26 19.84 8.85
CA LYS A 86 -16.20 20.61 8.18
C LYS A 86 -16.67 21.98 7.72
N LYS A 87 -17.88 22.06 7.13
CA LYS A 87 -18.48 23.33 6.69
C LYS A 87 -18.80 24.25 7.87
N ALA A 88 -19.38 23.71 8.94
CA ALA A 88 -19.67 24.50 10.14
C ALA A 88 -18.38 25.06 10.79
N CYS A 89 -17.29 24.29 10.76
CA CYS A 89 -15.98 24.77 11.23
C CYS A 89 -15.35 25.83 10.32
N SER A 90 -15.54 25.75 8.99
CA SER A 90 -14.99 26.74 8.05
C SER A 90 -15.73 28.09 8.12
N ASP A 91 -17.04 28.07 8.38
CA ASP A 91 -17.85 29.29 8.52
C ASP A 91 -17.59 30.00 9.86
N SER A 92 -16.95 29.30 10.82
CA SER A 92 -16.62 29.76 12.17
C SER A 92 -15.13 30.08 12.30
N SER A 93 -14.64 31.08 11.55
CA SER A 93 -13.23 31.46 11.57
C SER A 93 -12.77 32.03 12.93
N ASN A 94 -12.35 31.16 13.87
CA ASN A 94 -11.30 31.50 14.84
C ASN A 94 -10.60 30.32 15.56
N THR A 95 -10.72 29.07 15.10
CA THR A 95 -9.92 27.97 15.68
C THR A 95 -9.36 27.09 14.59
N GLY A 96 -8.07 27.27 14.31
CA GLY A 96 -7.30 26.45 13.39
C GLY A 96 -7.51 24.98 13.69
N SER A 97 -8.26 24.31 12.82
CA SER A 97 -8.61 22.90 13.00
C SER A 97 -7.58 22.01 12.31
N VAL A 98 -7.37 20.81 12.84
CA VAL A 98 -6.50 19.77 12.25
C VAL A 98 -6.87 19.48 10.77
N SER A 99 -8.11 19.77 10.35
CA SER A 99 -8.56 19.65 8.97
C SER A 99 -7.92 20.69 8.03
N GLU A 100 -7.68 21.92 8.49
CA GLU A 100 -6.97 22.95 7.71
C GLU A 100 -5.50 22.60 7.58
N ALA A 101 -4.87 22.12 8.66
CA ALA A 101 -3.48 21.64 8.63
C ALA A 101 -3.31 20.48 7.64
N ASN A 102 -4.26 19.53 7.62
CA ASN A 102 -4.23 18.41 6.67
C ASN A 102 -4.51 18.84 5.22
N ALA A 103 -5.48 19.75 4.99
CA ALA A 103 -5.76 20.27 3.66
C ALA A 103 -4.58 21.06 3.10
N GLN A 104 -3.96 21.91 3.92
CA GLN A 104 -2.74 22.65 3.57
C GLN A 104 -1.57 21.70 3.31
N TYR A 105 -1.41 20.65 4.11
CA TYR A 105 -0.39 19.62 3.88
C TYR A 105 -0.56 18.95 2.51
N TYR A 106 -1.77 18.47 2.18
CA TYR A 106 -2.02 17.84 0.88
C TYR A 106 -1.89 18.83 -0.28
N GLN A 107 -2.25 20.11 -0.08
CA GLN A 107 -2.06 21.15 -1.09
C GLN A 107 -0.59 21.44 -1.34
N GLN A 108 0.24 21.48 -0.28
CA GLN A 108 1.69 21.61 -0.39
C GLN A 108 2.30 20.39 -1.12
N GLU A 109 1.92 19.17 -0.74
CA GLU A 109 2.39 17.96 -1.42
C GLU A 109 1.98 17.94 -2.90
N ALA A 110 0.73 18.30 -3.21
CA ALA A 110 0.28 18.42 -4.60
C ALA A 110 1.08 19.46 -5.38
N SER A 111 1.42 20.61 -4.77
CA SER A 111 2.25 21.64 -5.39
C SER A 111 3.68 21.15 -5.67
N LYS A 112 4.29 20.41 -4.74
CA LYS A 112 5.62 19.80 -4.91
C LYS A 112 5.62 18.78 -6.03
N LEU A 113 4.60 17.91 -6.08
CA LEU A 113 4.44 16.92 -7.15
C LEU A 113 4.25 17.58 -8.52
N ARG A 114 3.44 18.63 -8.62
CA ARG A 114 3.28 19.39 -9.86
C ARG A 114 4.60 20.02 -10.33
N ALA A 115 5.39 20.59 -9.40
CA ALA A 115 6.70 21.14 -9.72
C ALA A 115 7.68 20.05 -10.19
N GLN A 116 7.68 18.87 -9.55
CA GLN A 116 8.49 17.72 -10.00
C GLN A 116 8.09 17.24 -11.39
N ILE A 117 6.78 17.16 -11.69
CA ILE A 117 6.28 16.80 -13.02
C ILE A 117 6.77 17.80 -14.06
N GLY A 118 6.64 19.10 -13.79
CA GLY A 118 7.13 20.15 -14.70
C GLY A 118 8.63 20.06 -14.95
N ASN A 119 9.42 19.81 -13.89
CA ASN A 119 10.86 19.63 -14.01
C ASN A 119 11.23 18.38 -14.84
N LEU A 120 10.57 17.25 -14.63
CA LEU A 120 10.78 16.03 -15.40
C LEU A 120 10.41 16.21 -16.88
N GLN A 121 9.28 16.89 -17.14
CA GLN A 121 8.86 17.21 -18.50
C GLN A 121 9.89 18.10 -19.20
N ASN A 122 10.38 19.16 -18.53
CA ASN A 122 11.43 20.01 -19.07
C ASN A 122 12.74 19.25 -19.31
N GLN A 123 13.15 18.38 -18.38
CA GLN A 123 14.32 17.54 -18.57
C GLN A 123 14.18 16.62 -19.79
N ASN A 124 13.01 16.02 -20.00
CA ASN A 124 12.75 15.20 -21.19
C ASN A 124 12.84 16.00 -22.48
N ARG A 125 12.25 17.20 -22.51
CA ARG A 125 12.36 18.09 -23.69
C ARG A 125 13.81 18.46 -23.99
N ASN A 126 14.58 18.79 -22.97
CA ASN A 126 16.00 19.11 -23.13
C ASN A 126 16.80 17.89 -23.64
N MET A 127 16.51 16.68 -23.13
CA MET A 127 17.11 15.43 -23.63
C MET A 127 16.78 15.15 -25.10
N LEU A 128 15.62 15.61 -25.59
CA LEU A 128 15.22 15.54 -26.99
C LEU A 128 15.82 16.66 -27.85
N GLY A 129 16.61 17.56 -27.25
CA GLY A 129 17.23 18.70 -27.94
C GLY A 129 16.32 19.93 -28.08
N GLU A 130 15.18 19.96 -27.40
CA GLU A 130 14.29 21.12 -27.40
C GLU A 130 14.66 22.13 -26.30
N SER A 131 14.27 23.41 -26.49
CA SER A 131 14.38 24.46 -25.47
C SER A 131 15.78 24.67 -24.86
N LEU A 132 16.84 24.30 -25.59
CA LEU A 132 18.22 24.41 -25.11
C LEU A 132 18.68 25.86 -24.90
N GLY A 133 18.07 26.81 -25.60
CA GLY A 133 18.42 28.24 -25.53
C GLY A 133 18.21 28.88 -24.15
N SER A 134 17.38 28.28 -23.29
CA SER A 134 17.18 28.75 -21.90
C SER A 134 18.14 28.11 -20.88
N MET A 135 19.02 27.19 -21.31
CA MET A 135 19.97 26.51 -20.42
C MET A 135 21.26 27.31 -20.29
N ASN A 136 21.84 27.33 -19.08
CA ASN A 136 23.18 27.89 -18.89
C ASN A 136 24.28 26.88 -19.27
N SER A 137 25.52 27.34 -19.35
CA SER A 137 26.66 26.51 -19.79
C SER A 137 26.93 25.30 -18.89
N LYS A 138 26.65 25.39 -17.58
CA LYS A 138 26.81 24.26 -16.64
C LYS A 138 25.74 23.20 -16.87
N GLU A 139 24.50 23.63 -17.07
CA GLU A 139 23.37 22.75 -17.36
C GLU A 139 23.54 22.03 -18.69
N LEU A 140 23.99 22.74 -19.73
CA LEU A 140 24.23 22.17 -21.05
C LEU A 140 25.34 21.11 -21.02
N LYS A 141 26.45 21.39 -20.31
CA LYS A 141 27.53 20.42 -20.12
C LYS A 141 27.07 19.18 -19.32
N SER A 142 26.19 19.36 -18.34
CA SER A 142 25.61 18.24 -17.59
C SER A 142 24.72 17.38 -18.48
N LEU A 143 23.92 18.00 -19.34
CA LEU A 143 23.06 17.31 -20.30
C LEU A 143 23.88 16.50 -21.30
N GLU A 144 24.91 17.10 -21.88
CA GLU A 144 25.86 16.44 -22.79
C GLU A 144 26.47 15.19 -22.14
N GLN A 145 26.97 15.30 -20.92
CA GLN A 145 27.54 14.16 -20.19
C GLN A 145 26.53 13.02 -19.96
N LYS A 146 25.25 13.36 -19.71
CA LYS A 146 24.20 12.34 -19.55
C LYS A 146 23.92 11.62 -20.86
N ILE A 147 23.83 12.37 -21.96
CA ILE A 147 23.60 11.81 -23.31
C ILE A 147 24.78 10.92 -23.70
N GLU A 148 26.01 11.37 -23.52
CA GLU A 148 27.22 10.60 -23.86
C GLU A 148 27.27 9.27 -23.09
N LYS A 149 26.96 9.28 -21.79
CA LYS A 149 26.83 8.06 -20.98
C LYS A 149 25.74 7.13 -21.50
N GLY A 150 24.60 7.68 -21.92
CA GLY A 150 23.49 6.90 -22.50
C GLY A 150 23.91 6.21 -23.81
N ILE A 151 24.54 6.96 -24.72
CA ILE A 151 25.04 6.46 -26.00
C ILE A 151 26.09 5.38 -25.77
N SER A 152 27.03 5.59 -24.84
CA SER A 152 28.05 4.61 -24.47
C SER A 152 27.44 3.28 -24.03
N LYS A 153 26.42 3.32 -23.16
CA LYS A 153 25.69 2.11 -22.73
C LYS A 153 24.99 1.40 -23.89
N ILE A 154 24.32 2.14 -24.77
CA ILE A 154 23.64 1.57 -25.94
C ILE A 154 24.66 0.88 -26.85
N ARG A 155 25.79 1.54 -27.15
CA ARG A 155 26.87 0.98 -27.97
C ARG A 155 27.44 -0.29 -27.35
N SER A 156 27.73 -0.26 -26.05
CA SER A 156 28.23 -1.44 -25.32
C SER A 156 27.26 -2.61 -25.42
N LYS A 157 25.96 -2.40 -25.20
CA LYS A 157 24.96 -3.47 -25.30
C LYS A 157 24.82 -3.98 -26.73
N LYS A 158 24.85 -3.09 -27.72
CA LYS A 158 24.81 -3.48 -29.14
C LYS A 158 26.02 -4.34 -29.52
N ASN A 159 27.21 -4.00 -29.03
CA ASN A 159 28.41 -4.79 -29.25
C ASN A 159 28.31 -6.17 -28.59
N GLU A 160 27.84 -6.24 -27.34
CA GLU A 160 27.62 -7.50 -26.63
C GLU A 160 26.69 -8.44 -27.42
N LEU A 161 25.56 -7.92 -27.91
CA LEU A 161 24.61 -8.70 -28.73
C LEU A 161 25.21 -9.11 -30.06
N LEU A 162 25.98 -8.22 -30.71
CA LEU A 162 26.64 -8.53 -31.97
C LEU A 162 27.67 -9.65 -31.80
N PHE A 163 28.46 -9.63 -30.73
CA PHE A 163 29.42 -10.69 -30.43
C PHE A 163 28.72 -12.02 -30.15
N ALA A 164 27.61 -12.01 -29.40
CA ALA A 164 26.82 -13.21 -29.17
C ALA A 164 26.28 -13.81 -30.48
N GLU A 165 25.80 -12.97 -31.41
CA GLU A 165 25.31 -13.41 -32.72
C GLU A 165 26.44 -13.99 -33.58
N ILE A 166 27.63 -13.35 -33.59
CA ILE A 166 28.80 -13.87 -34.30
C ILE A 166 29.19 -15.26 -33.76
N GLU A 167 29.26 -15.41 -32.44
CA GLU A 167 29.59 -16.69 -31.80
C GLU A 167 28.56 -17.78 -32.15
N TYR A 168 27.27 -17.43 -32.15
CA TYR A 168 26.19 -18.33 -32.54
C TYR A 168 26.34 -18.80 -34.00
N MET A 169 26.59 -17.87 -34.93
CA MET A 169 26.76 -18.17 -36.34
C MET A 169 28.01 -19.03 -36.60
N GLN A 170 29.11 -18.76 -35.91
CA GLN A 170 30.33 -19.58 -35.99
C GLN A 170 30.07 -21.02 -35.55
N LYS A 171 29.38 -21.23 -34.41
CA LYS A 171 29.01 -22.57 -33.93
C LYS A 171 28.16 -23.34 -34.94
N ARG A 172 27.18 -22.67 -35.58
CA ARG A 172 26.35 -23.28 -36.63
C ARG A 172 27.15 -23.73 -37.83
N VAL A 173 28.07 -22.90 -38.32
CA VAL A 173 28.95 -23.25 -39.44
C VAL A 173 29.83 -24.44 -39.04
N SER A 174 30.48 -24.41 -37.88
CA SER A 174 31.30 -25.52 -37.39
C SER A 174 30.52 -26.84 -37.29
N HIS A 175 29.31 -26.80 -36.72
CA HIS A 175 28.44 -27.98 -36.64
C HIS A 175 28.05 -28.51 -38.03
N SER A 176 27.72 -27.61 -38.97
CA SER A 176 27.41 -28.00 -40.35
C SER A 176 28.62 -28.66 -41.02
N THR A 177 29.81 -28.06 -40.91
CA THR A 177 31.04 -28.61 -41.52
C THR A 177 31.38 -29.98 -40.94
N ILE A 178 31.28 -30.15 -39.61
CA ILE A 178 31.49 -31.44 -38.94
C ILE A 178 30.47 -32.48 -39.44
N PHE A 179 29.18 -32.11 -39.52
CA PHE A 179 28.14 -33.01 -40.01
C PHE A 179 28.40 -33.48 -41.45
N HIS A 180 28.83 -32.58 -42.34
CA HIS A 180 29.18 -32.95 -43.71
C HIS A 180 30.43 -33.84 -43.78
N LEU A 181 31.46 -33.55 -42.97
CA LEU A 181 32.67 -34.38 -42.90
C LEU A 181 32.37 -35.79 -42.39
N VAL A 182 31.54 -35.92 -41.34
CA VAL A 182 31.12 -37.22 -40.80
C VAL A 182 30.33 -38.01 -41.84
N ASN A 183 29.37 -37.38 -42.53
CA ASN A 183 28.61 -38.04 -43.60
C ASN A 183 29.49 -38.47 -44.77
N PHE A 184 30.45 -37.63 -45.17
CA PHE A 184 31.41 -37.97 -46.22
C PHE A 184 32.28 -39.16 -45.81
N HIS A 185 32.81 -39.16 -44.59
CA HIS A 185 33.59 -40.26 -44.05
C HIS A 185 32.77 -41.56 -43.95
N PHE A 186 31.51 -41.48 -43.53
CA PHE A 186 30.63 -42.66 -43.49
C PHE A 186 30.38 -43.25 -44.88
N LYS A 187 30.14 -42.40 -45.90
CA LYS A 187 30.03 -42.82 -47.31
C LYS A 187 31.31 -43.45 -47.87
N LEU A 188 32.49 -43.05 -47.37
CA LEU A 188 33.76 -43.66 -47.77
C LEU A 188 33.95 -45.06 -47.17
N ILE A 189 33.45 -45.30 -45.96
CA ILE A 189 33.57 -46.59 -45.26
C ILE A 189 32.55 -47.60 -45.76
N ASP A 190 31.32 -47.16 -46.04
CA ASP A 190 30.25 -48.03 -46.55
C ASP A 190 29.52 -47.34 -47.72
N PRO A 191 30.03 -47.48 -48.97
CA PRO A 191 29.48 -46.80 -50.13
C PRO A 191 28.08 -47.28 -50.54
N PHE A 192 27.56 -48.35 -49.92
CA PHE A 192 26.23 -48.91 -50.19
C PHE A 192 25.20 -48.67 -49.06
N SER A 193 25.57 -48.00 -47.98
CA SER A 193 24.72 -47.84 -46.79
C SER A 193 23.57 -46.81 -46.90
N VAL A 194 23.24 -46.29 -48.09
CA VAL A 194 22.08 -45.39 -48.24
C VAL A 194 21.29 -45.74 -49.51
N ILE A 195 20.35 -46.68 -49.36
CA ILE A 195 18.99 -46.59 -49.90
C ILE A 195 18.06 -46.43 -48.69
#